data_AF-A0A753B033-F1
#
_entry.id   AF-A0A753B033-F1
#
_cell.length_a   1.000
_cell.length_b   1.000
_cell.length_c   1.000
_cell.angle_alpha   90.00
_cell.angle_beta   90.00
_cell.angle_gamma   90.00
#
_symmetry.space_group_name_H-M   'P 1'
#
loop_
_entity.id
_entity.type
_entity.pdbx_description
1 polymer ?
#
loop_
_entity_poly.entity_id
_entity_poly.type
_entity_poly.pdbx_seq_one_letter_code
_entity_poly.pdbx_strand_id
1 'polypeptide(L)'
;MFKFFHADRAGTLSENSVIELNEDGLSYFGTNYSQYFGTPLHEHPANALREALLEIIREKSKLFAEECPSRYKCLFGALNVADAVQFARTIEPVPETDVRIFEVFANSYFIGDVNFIDAEPKNIERKAEYLKNYWLTKIYQGCYVSSPPRPPRLEVLLPLPVRVGKIVGIVPGITGKGAQKV
;
A
#
# COMPACT_ATOMS: atom_id res chain seq x y z
N MET A 1 12.62 11.90 -11.97
CA MET A 1 11.46 11.45 -11.17
C MET A 1 10.74 10.36 -11.93
N PHE A 2 10.39 9.28 -11.25
CA PHE A 2 9.54 8.22 -11.77
C PHE A 2 8.07 8.61 -11.67
N LYS A 3 7.23 8.11 -12.58
CA LYS A 3 5.78 8.40 -12.62
C LYS A 3 4.98 7.14 -12.28
N PHE A 4 4.03 7.29 -11.37
CA PHE A 4 3.09 6.24 -10.95
C PHE A 4 1.68 6.83 -10.78
N PHE A 5 0.75 6.02 -10.30
CA PHE A 5 -0.64 6.40 -10.10
C PHE A 5 -1.10 6.13 -8.67
N HIS A 6 -1.82 7.06 -8.07
CA HIS A 6 -2.32 6.92 -6.70
C HIS A 6 -3.83 7.10 -6.66
N ALA A 7 -4.54 6.20 -5.99
CA ALA A 7 -5.96 6.31 -5.71
C ALA A 7 -6.16 7.03 -4.36
N ASP A 8 -6.56 8.30 -4.41
CA ASP A 8 -6.75 9.17 -3.23
C ASP A 8 -8.08 8.85 -2.53
N ARG A 9 -8.09 7.74 -1.78
CA ARG A 9 -9.28 7.28 -1.04
C ARG A 9 -9.62 8.17 0.15
N ALA A 10 -8.65 8.91 0.68
CA ALA A 10 -8.88 9.85 1.77
C ALA A 10 -9.42 11.20 1.27
N GLY A 11 -9.35 11.48 -0.03
CA GLY A 11 -9.78 12.74 -0.62
C GLY A 11 -8.90 13.93 -0.22
N THR A 12 -7.69 13.68 0.25
CA THR A 12 -6.80 14.67 0.87
C THR A 12 -5.87 15.35 -0.13
N LEU A 13 -5.75 14.84 -1.36
CA LEU A 13 -4.76 15.33 -2.30
C LEU A 13 -5.32 16.44 -3.21
N SER A 14 -4.40 17.32 -3.60
CA SER A 14 -4.62 18.42 -4.54
C SER A 14 -3.60 18.35 -5.67
N GLU A 15 -3.97 18.75 -6.88
CA GLU A 15 -3.03 18.80 -8.00
C GLU A 15 -1.87 19.75 -7.71
N ASN A 16 -0.66 19.40 -8.16
CA ASN A 16 0.58 20.16 -7.97
C ASN A 16 1.05 20.32 -6.52
N SER A 17 0.43 19.64 -5.55
CA SER A 17 0.93 19.61 -4.18
C SER A 17 2.15 18.70 -4.05
N VAL A 18 2.91 18.89 -2.97
CA VAL A 18 3.94 17.96 -2.53
C VAL A 18 3.49 17.34 -1.22
N ILE A 19 3.57 16.02 -1.13
CA ILE A 19 3.28 15.26 0.09
C ILE A 19 4.61 15.05 0.80
N GLU A 20 4.68 15.55 2.03
CA GLU A 20 5.85 15.50 2.90
C GLU A 20 5.59 14.55 4.08
N LEU A 21 6.67 14.14 4.76
CA LEU A 21 6.54 13.52 6.08
C LEU A 21 6.04 14.56 7.09
N ASN A 22 5.30 14.11 8.10
CA ASN A 22 4.97 14.96 9.24
C ASN A 22 6.20 15.21 10.15
N GLU A 23 6.01 15.96 11.23
CA GLU A 23 7.08 16.30 12.20
C GLU A 23 7.72 15.05 12.86
N ASP A 24 6.97 13.94 12.95
CA ASP A 24 7.46 12.65 13.46
C ASP A 24 8.19 11.81 12.40
N GLY A 25 8.32 12.32 11.17
CA GLY A 25 8.94 11.60 10.06
C GLY A 25 8.07 10.47 9.50
N LEU A 26 6.74 10.60 9.55
CA LEU A 26 5.76 9.61 9.08
C LEU A 26 4.91 10.15 7.91
N SER A 27 4.47 9.25 7.02
CA SER A 27 3.42 9.56 6.07
C SER A 27 2.04 9.51 6.73
N TYR A 28 0.99 10.00 6.05
CA TYR A 28 -0.40 9.85 6.52
C TYR A 28 -0.74 8.40 6.90
N PHE A 29 -0.24 7.43 6.12
CA PHE A 29 -0.40 6.02 6.45
C PHE A 29 0.32 5.65 7.74
N GLY A 30 1.57 6.06 7.91
CA GLY A 30 2.34 5.83 9.13
C GLY A 30 1.70 6.41 10.37
N THR A 31 1.13 7.62 10.27
CA THR A 31 0.43 8.28 11.38
C THR A 31 -0.72 7.43 11.92
N ASN A 32 -1.45 6.68 11.07
CA ASN A 32 -2.55 5.81 11.50
C ASN A 32 -2.12 4.67 12.44
N TYR A 33 -0.82 4.31 12.44
CA TYR A 33 -0.26 3.24 13.26
C TYR A 33 0.64 3.74 14.40
N SER A 34 0.90 5.05 14.46
CA SER A 34 1.83 5.67 15.43
C SER A 34 1.53 5.30 16.89
N GLN A 35 0.24 5.19 17.26
CA GLN A 35 -0.21 4.79 18.59
C GLN A 35 0.29 3.40 19.04
N TYR A 36 0.69 2.53 18.11
CA TYR A 36 1.18 1.19 18.41
C TYR A 36 2.71 1.13 18.51
N PHE A 37 3.44 2.20 18.20
CA PHE A 37 4.89 2.20 18.25
C PHE A 37 5.38 2.09 19.69
N GLY A 38 6.32 1.16 19.95
CA GLY A 38 6.82 0.87 21.29
C GLY A 38 5.89 0.02 22.16
N THR A 39 4.68 -0.32 21.70
CA THR A 39 3.75 -1.20 22.43
C THR A 39 4.03 -2.68 22.15
N PRO A 40 3.73 -3.61 23.08
CA PRO A 40 3.91 -5.05 22.86
C PRO A 40 3.08 -5.59 21.67
N LEU A 41 3.70 -6.41 20.81
CA LEU A 41 3.06 -6.92 19.58
C LEU A 41 1.74 -7.68 19.79
N HIS A 42 1.54 -8.31 20.96
CA HIS A 42 0.31 -9.04 21.26
C HIS A 42 -0.90 -8.15 21.51
N GLU A 43 -0.68 -6.85 21.72
CA GLU A 43 -1.73 -5.83 21.87
C GLU A 43 -2.16 -5.22 20.54
N HIS A 44 -1.41 -5.49 19.46
CA HIS A 44 -1.66 -4.89 18.15
C HIS A 44 -2.88 -5.55 17.48
N PRO A 45 -3.83 -4.77 16.93
CA PRO A 45 -4.83 -5.34 16.03
C PRO A 45 -4.15 -5.91 14.78
N ALA A 46 -4.83 -6.83 14.09
CA ALA A 46 -4.24 -7.61 12.99
C ALA A 46 -3.57 -6.76 11.89
N ASN A 47 -4.15 -5.61 11.54
CA ASN A 47 -3.56 -4.67 10.57
C ASN A 47 -2.28 -4.02 11.10
N ALA A 48 -2.27 -3.56 12.36
CA ALA A 48 -1.07 -2.97 12.96
C ALA A 48 0.04 -4.01 13.15
N LEU A 49 -0.31 -5.22 13.60
CA LEU A 49 0.63 -6.32 13.76
C LEU A 49 1.31 -6.67 12.42
N ARG A 50 0.53 -6.70 11.34
CA ARG A 50 1.04 -6.96 9.99
C ARG A 50 2.09 -5.93 9.55
N GLU A 51 1.81 -4.63 9.72
CA GLU A 51 2.75 -3.57 9.38
C GLU A 51 3.98 -3.60 10.30
N ALA A 52 3.81 -3.87 11.60
CA ALA A 52 4.91 -3.99 12.54
C ALA A 52 5.84 -5.15 12.18
N LEU A 53 5.30 -6.32 11.81
CA LEU A 53 6.11 -7.47 11.38
C LEU A 53 6.87 -7.19 10.08
N LEU A 54 6.26 -6.48 9.13
CA LEU A 54 6.93 -6.05 7.89
C LEU A 54 8.12 -5.16 8.19
N GLU A 55 7.95 -4.17 9.07
CA GLU A 55 9.00 -3.24 9.45
C GLU A 55 10.12 -3.93 10.24
N ILE A 56 9.79 -4.81 11.19
CA ILE A 56 10.78 -5.60 11.93
C ILE A 56 11.64 -6.45 10.97
N ILE A 57 11.04 -7.07 9.96
CA ILE A 57 11.77 -7.86 8.96
C ILE A 57 12.66 -6.96 8.10
N ARG A 58 12.17 -5.78 7.72
CA ARG A 58 12.93 -4.78 6.95
C ARG A 58 14.17 -4.31 7.73
N GLU A 59 13.98 -3.90 8.98
CA GLU A 59 15.06 -3.34 9.82
C GLU A 59 16.11 -4.38 10.23
N LYS A 60 15.69 -5.63 10.50
CA LYS A 60 16.63 -6.70 10.89
C LYS A 60 17.53 -7.18 9.75
N SER A 61 17.18 -6.91 8.51
CA SER A 61 17.96 -7.27 7.33
C SER A 61 18.75 -6.06 6.86
N LYS A 62 20.08 -6.11 6.89
CA LYS A 62 20.93 -5.02 6.38
C LYS A 62 20.56 -4.65 4.93
N LEU A 63 20.35 -5.66 4.09
CA LEU A 63 19.94 -5.48 2.69
C LEU A 63 18.62 -4.70 2.57
N PHE A 64 17.60 -5.07 3.35
CA PHE A 64 16.29 -4.40 3.25
C PHE A 64 16.31 -3.02 3.92
N ALA A 65 17.08 -2.85 4.99
CA ALA A 65 17.21 -1.57 5.66
C ALA A 65 17.84 -0.50 4.75
N GLU A 66 18.77 -0.90 3.87
CA GLU A 66 19.47 -0.03 2.93
C GLU A 66 18.67 0.20 1.63
N GLU A 67 18.05 -0.85 1.07
CA GLU A 67 17.44 -0.80 -0.26
C GLU A 67 15.91 -0.60 -0.27
N CYS A 68 15.23 -0.96 0.82
CA CYS A 68 13.76 -0.94 0.88
C CYS A 68 13.26 0.18 1.80
N PRO A 69 12.37 1.05 1.31
CA PRO A 69 11.84 2.12 2.14
C PRO A 69 10.84 1.58 3.17
N SER A 70 10.77 2.26 4.31
CA SER A 70 9.75 1.99 5.33
C SER A 70 8.36 2.30 4.77
N ARG A 71 7.42 1.37 4.90
CA ARG A 71 6.01 1.57 4.50
C ARG A 71 5.36 2.74 5.25
N TYR A 72 5.79 2.99 6.49
CA TYR A 72 5.32 4.11 7.33
C TYR A 72 5.77 5.49 6.83
N LYS A 73 6.70 5.55 5.86
CA LYS A 73 7.27 6.78 5.30
C LYS A 73 6.96 6.94 3.81
N CYS A 74 6.01 6.16 3.29
CA CYS A 74 5.69 6.11 1.87
C CYS A 74 4.27 6.55 1.56
N LEU A 75 4.07 7.04 0.34
CA LEU A 75 2.80 6.98 -0.38
C LEU A 75 2.72 5.64 -1.13
N PHE A 76 1.53 5.08 -1.23
CA PHE A 76 1.28 3.85 -1.98
C PHE A 76 0.79 4.18 -3.38
N GLY A 77 1.45 3.66 -4.40
CA GLY A 77 1.12 3.86 -5.79
C GLY A 77 0.88 2.56 -6.55
N ALA A 78 0.55 2.72 -7.83
CA ALA A 78 0.29 1.65 -8.79
C ALA A 78 1.06 1.92 -10.09
N LEU A 79 1.35 0.86 -10.84
CA LEU A 79 2.13 0.93 -12.08
C LEU A 79 1.37 1.60 -13.23
N ASN A 80 0.05 1.43 -13.25
CA ASN A 80 -0.83 2.00 -14.26
C ASN A 80 -2.19 2.39 -13.64
N VAL A 81 -3.01 3.09 -14.43
CA VAL A 81 -4.34 3.54 -13.98
C VAL A 81 -5.26 2.37 -13.67
N ALA A 82 -5.21 1.26 -14.41
CA ALA A 82 -6.07 0.10 -14.18
C ALA A 82 -5.78 -0.55 -12.81
N ASP A 83 -4.50 -0.66 -12.44
CA ASP A 83 -4.09 -1.15 -11.12
C ASP A 83 -4.54 -0.18 -10.01
N ALA A 84 -4.43 1.14 -10.22
CA ALA A 84 -4.94 2.13 -9.27
C ALA A 84 -6.46 2.01 -9.07
N VAL A 85 -7.22 1.78 -10.16
CA VAL A 85 -8.66 1.49 -10.09
C VAL A 85 -8.92 0.21 -9.30
N GLN A 86 -8.11 -0.84 -9.50
CA GLN A 86 -8.25 -2.09 -8.75
C GLN A 86 -8.02 -1.86 -7.25
N PHE A 87 -6.97 -1.14 -6.86
CA PHE A 87 -6.72 -0.80 -5.46
C PHE A 87 -7.87 0.02 -4.84
N ALA A 88 -8.40 1.00 -5.58
CA ALA A 88 -9.53 1.80 -5.12
C ALA A 88 -10.78 0.95 -4.79
N ARG A 89 -10.99 -0.16 -5.51
CA ARG A 89 -12.18 -1.03 -5.41
C ARG A 89 -12.03 -2.23 -4.49
N THR A 90 -10.80 -2.67 -4.21
CA THR A 90 -10.55 -3.96 -3.55
C THR A 90 -10.03 -3.84 -2.12
N ILE A 91 -9.56 -2.66 -1.72
CA ILE A 91 -9.15 -2.43 -0.33
C ILE A 91 -10.39 -2.04 0.46
N GLU A 92 -10.70 -2.82 1.50
CA GLU A 92 -11.81 -2.54 2.40
C GLU A 92 -11.45 -1.44 3.42
N PRO A 93 -12.42 -0.62 3.88
CA PRO A 93 -13.80 -0.56 3.39
C PRO A 93 -13.90 0.13 2.02
N VAL A 94 -14.65 -0.41 1.06
CA VAL A 94 -14.82 0.25 -0.23
C VAL A 94 -15.36 1.69 -0.05
N PRO A 95 -14.77 2.72 -0.68
CA PRO A 95 -15.18 4.11 -0.48
C PRO A 95 -16.62 4.41 -0.87
N GLU A 96 -17.31 5.17 -0.03
CA GLU A 96 -18.67 5.64 -0.32
C GLU A 96 -18.69 6.74 -1.38
N THR A 97 -17.67 7.60 -1.38
CA THR A 97 -17.49 8.73 -2.29
C THR A 97 -16.55 8.41 -3.43
N ASP A 98 -16.58 9.26 -4.47
CA ASP A 98 -15.69 9.13 -5.62
C ASP A 98 -14.22 9.22 -5.23
N VAL A 99 -13.41 8.30 -5.78
CA VAL A 99 -11.97 8.23 -5.57
C VAL A 99 -11.27 8.81 -6.79
N ARG A 100 -10.52 9.90 -6.57
CA ARG A 100 -9.69 10.52 -7.61
C ARG A 100 -8.39 9.71 -7.79
N ILE A 101 -8.01 9.48 -9.04
CA ILE A 101 -6.72 8.88 -9.39
C ILE A 101 -5.80 9.99 -9.89
N PHE A 102 -4.68 10.16 -9.20
CA PHE A 102 -3.65 11.14 -9.55
C PHE A 102 -2.45 10.48 -10.20
N GLU A 103 -1.81 11.18 -11.13
CA GLU A 103 -0.39 10.94 -11.41
C GLU A 103 0.43 11.37 -10.21
N VAL A 104 1.43 10.59 -9.82
CA VAL A 104 2.35 10.94 -8.73
C VAL A 104 3.78 10.72 -9.17
N PHE A 105 4.68 11.54 -8.65
CA PHE A 105 6.08 11.56 -9.06
C PHE A 105 7.00 11.42 -7.85
N ALA A 106 7.92 10.46 -7.90
CA ALA A 106 8.85 10.16 -6.81
C ALA A 106 10.31 10.08 -7.30
N ASN A 107 11.27 10.27 -6.39
CA ASN A 107 12.70 10.19 -6.69
C ASN A 107 13.24 8.76 -6.67
N SER A 108 12.67 7.91 -5.84
CA SER A 108 12.92 6.48 -5.76
C SER A 108 11.60 5.74 -5.55
N TYR A 109 11.62 4.42 -5.69
CA TYR A 109 10.45 3.59 -5.47
C TYR A 109 10.86 2.16 -5.14
N PHE A 110 9.94 1.41 -4.58
CA PHE A 110 10.04 -0.04 -4.39
C PHE A 110 8.75 -0.70 -4.89
N ILE A 111 8.84 -1.87 -5.52
CA ILE A 111 7.66 -2.62 -6.00
C ILE A 111 7.60 -3.95 -5.25
N GLY A 112 6.48 -4.21 -4.60
CA GLY A 112 6.22 -5.47 -3.91
C GLY A 112 4.88 -6.07 -4.30
N ASP A 113 4.79 -7.40 -4.31
CA ASP A 113 3.53 -8.11 -4.50
C ASP A 113 2.79 -8.28 -3.17
N VAL A 114 1.72 -7.51 -2.97
CA VAL A 114 0.98 -7.50 -1.69
C VAL A 114 0.22 -8.79 -1.44
N ASN A 115 0.14 -9.70 -2.41
CA ASN A 115 -0.38 -11.05 -2.15
C ASN A 115 0.44 -11.81 -1.10
N PHE A 116 1.76 -11.56 -0.99
CA PHE A 116 2.57 -12.13 0.08
C PHE A 116 2.17 -11.60 1.47
N ILE A 117 1.76 -10.33 1.55
CA ILE A 117 1.33 -9.69 2.79
C ILE A 117 -0.02 -10.25 3.25
N ASP A 118 -0.96 -10.39 2.31
CA ASP A 118 -2.34 -10.82 2.57
C ASP A 118 -2.51 -12.34 2.64
N ALA A 119 -1.49 -13.11 2.27
CA ALA A 119 -1.54 -14.56 2.39
C ALA A 119 -1.49 -14.98 3.86
N GLU A 120 -2.43 -15.85 4.24
CA GLU A 120 -2.55 -16.43 5.59
C GLU A 120 -2.13 -17.90 5.56
N PRO A 121 -0.82 -18.21 5.65
CA PRO A 121 -0.35 -19.58 5.69
C PRO A 121 -0.79 -20.25 6.99
N LYS A 122 -1.06 -21.56 6.94
CA LYS A 122 -1.45 -22.37 8.11
C LYS A 122 -0.40 -22.42 9.23
N ASN A 123 0.82 -21.95 8.97
CA ASN A 123 1.98 -22.07 9.83
C ASN A 123 2.67 -20.70 9.93
N ILE A 124 3.09 -20.32 11.14
CA ILE A 124 3.62 -18.99 11.44
C ILE A 124 5.02 -18.76 10.84
N GLU A 125 5.86 -19.79 10.77
CA GLU A 125 7.17 -19.70 10.13
C GLU A 125 7.04 -19.33 8.64
N ARG A 126 6.00 -19.85 7.98
CA ARG A 126 5.66 -19.46 6.60
C ARG A 126 5.20 -18.01 6.48
N LYS A 127 4.56 -17.43 7.49
CA LYS A 127 4.15 -16.01 7.45
C LYS A 127 5.40 -15.12 7.37
N ALA A 128 6.40 -15.38 8.20
CA ALA A 128 7.66 -14.64 8.15
C ALA A 128 8.39 -14.78 6.79
N GLU A 129 8.36 -15.97 6.19
CA GLU A 129 8.91 -16.19 4.84
C GLU A 129 8.16 -15.39 3.78
N TYR A 130 6.83 -15.33 3.84
CA TYR A 130 6.04 -14.54 2.89
C TYR A 130 6.33 -13.05 3.00
N LEU A 131 6.39 -12.51 4.22
CA LEU A 131 6.75 -11.10 4.42
C LEU A 131 8.18 -10.80 3.93
N LYS A 132 9.12 -11.74 4.04
CA LYS A 132 10.46 -11.61 3.40
C LYS A 132 10.36 -11.62 1.87
N ASN A 133 9.53 -12.48 1.29
CA ASN A 133 9.34 -12.57 -0.16
C ASN A 133 8.73 -11.28 -0.75
N TYR A 134 7.91 -10.56 0.01
CA TYR A 134 7.48 -9.20 -0.34
C TYR A 134 8.70 -8.28 -0.53
N TRP A 135 9.59 -8.19 0.47
CA TRP A 135 10.81 -7.37 0.41
C TRP A 135 11.83 -7.82 -0.64
N LEU A 136 11.85 -9.11 -0.97
CA LEU A 136 12.68 -9.68 -2.05
C LEU A 136 12.09 -9.47 -3.45
N THR A 137 11.02 -8.67 -3.59
CA THR A 137 10.33 -8.39 -4.85
C THR A 137 9.94 -9.64 -5.63
N LYS A 138 9.65 -10.75 -4.92
CA LYS A 138 9.17 -11.96 -5.58
C LYS A 138 7.73 -11.76 -6.05
N ILE A 139 7.37 -12.48 -7.10
CA ILE A 139 5.99 -12.53 -7.58
C ILE A 139 5.29 -13.71 -6.93
N TYR A 140 4.13 -13.45 -6.33
CA TYR A 140 3.34 -14.47 -5.68
C TYR A 140 2.70 -15.36 -6.76
N GLN A 141 3.17 -16.60 -6.86
CA GLN A 141 2.64 -17.58 -7.82
C GLN A 141 1.46 -18.39 -7.28
N GLY A 142 0.96 -18.05 -6.08
CA GLY A 142 0.01 -18.88 -5.36
C GLY A 142 0.67 -20.15 -4.85
N CYS A 143 0.56 -20.43 -3.56
CA CYS A 143 0.47 -21.84 -3.20
C CYS A 143 -0.86 -22.33 -3.77
N TYR A 144 -0.86 -23.50 -4.42
CA TYR A 144 -1.99 -24.22 -5.05
C TYR A 144 -3.25 -24.45 -4.15
N VAL A 145 -3.39 -23.73 -3.04
CA VAL A 145 -4.42 -23.89 -2.02
C VAL A 145 -5.72 -23.16 -2.38
N SER A 146 -5.66 -22.12 -3.22
CA SER A 146 -6.85 -21.46 -3.78
C SER A 146 -6.83 -21.60 -5.29
N SER A 147 -7.70 -22.45 -5.83
CA SER A 147 -8.03 -22.47 -7.26
C SER A 147 -9.21 -21.52 -7.49
N PRO A 148 -9.12 -20.52 -8.38
CA PRO A 148 -8.04 -20.23 -9.33
C PRO A 148 -6.88 -19.38 -8.73
N PRO A 149 -5.71 -19.34 -9.40
CA PRO A 149 -4.58 -18.50 -9.02
C PRO A 149 -4.98 -17.02 -8.94
N ARG A 150 -4.52 -16.32 -7.89
CA ARG A 150 -4.68 -14.87 -7.81
C ARG A 150 -3.62 -14.20 -8.69
N PRO A 151 -3.98 -13.26 -9.58
CA PRO A 151 -2.98 -12.50 -10.32
C PRO A 151 -2.10 -11.69 -9.34
N PRO A 152 -0.83 -11.42 -9.69
CA PRO A 152 0.03 -10.54 -8.90
C PRO A 152 -0.66 -9.20 -8.64
N ARG A 153 -0.56 -8.70 -7.41
CA ARG A 153 -1.08 -7.39 -7.07
C ARG A 153 0.09 -6.52 -6.63
N LEU A 154 0.64 -5.79 -7.61
CA LEU A 154 1.87 -5.03 -7.43
C LEU A 154 1.57 -3.65 -6.87
N GLU A 155 2.10 -3.39 -5.68
CA GLU A 155 2.04 -2.10 -5.00
C GLU A 155 3.40 -1.41 -5.13
N VAL A 156 3.37 -0.10 -5.38
CA VAL A 156 4.57 0.72 -5.46
C VAL A 156 4.69 1.55 -4.18
N LEU A 157 5.76 1.36 -3.41
CA LEU A 157 6.09 2.24 -2.30
C LEU A 157 6.88 3.44 -2.83
N LEU A 158 6.38 4.63 -2.57
CA LEU A 158 6.97 5.91 -2.99
C LEU A 158 7.43 6.67 -1.75
N PRO A 159 8.74 6.65 -1.42
CA PRO A 159 9.26 7.40 -0.28
C PRO A 159 8.96 8.88 -0.44
N LEU A 160 8.47 9.51 0.64
CA LEU A 160 8.22 10.94 0.64
C LEU A 160 9.55 11.72 0.68
N PRO A 161 9.64 12.88 0.00
CA PRO A 161 8.55 13.62 -0.65
C PRO A 161 8.07 13.04 -1.99
N VAL A 162 6.77 13.17 -2.23
CA VAL A 162 6.11 12.81 -3.51
C VAL A 162 5.35 14.00 -4.07
N ARG A 163 5.57 14.32 -5.35
CA ARG A 163 4.82 15.38 -6.05
C ARG A 163 3.54 14.82 -6.66
N VAL A 164 2.43 15.47 -6.40
CA VAL A 164 1.13 15.16 -7.01
C VAL A 164 1.03 15.88 -8.36
N GLY A 165 0.65 15.12 -9.38
CA GLY A 165 0.38 15.60 -10.73
C GLY A 165 -1.11 15.91 -10.92
N LYS A 166 -1.58 15.64 -12.13
CA LYS A 166 -2.97 15.84 -12.51
C LYS A 166 -3.86 14.65 -12.17
N ILE A 167 -5.16 14.88 -12.10
CA ILE A 167 -6.17 13.83 -12.07
C ILE A 167 -6.22 13.14 -13.45
N VAL A 168 -6.20 11.82 -13.46
CA VAL A 168 -6.24 10.98 -14.67
C VAL A 168 -7.35 9.94 -14.65
N GLY A 169 -8.12 9.88 -13.57
CA GLY A 169 -9.27 8.99 -13.46
C GLY A 169 -10.11 9.30 -12.25
N ILE A 170 -11.36 8.86 -12.29
CA ILE A 170 -12.29 8.90 -11.15
C ILE A 170 -12.94 7.52 -11.06
N VAL A 171 -12.90 6.92 -9.87
CA VAL A 171 -13.61 5.69 -9.56
C VAL A 171 -14.85 6.06 -8.76
N PRO A 172 -16.07 5.80 -9.28
CA PRO A 172 -17.29 6.12 -8.55
C PRO A 172 -17.37 5.39 -7.21
N GLY A 173 -17.77 6.10 -6.17
CA GLY A 173 -18.08 5.50 -4.87
C GLY A 173 -19.32 4.62 -4.90
N ILE A 174 -19.54 3.79 -3.87
CA ILE A 174 -20.70 2.87 -3.84
C ILE A 174 -22.03 3.64 -3.87
N THR A 175 -22.10 4.82 -3.25
CA THR A 175 -23.30 5.68 -3.28
C THR A 175 -23.56 6.31 -4.65
N GLY A 176 -22.54 6.41 -5.51
CA GLY A 176 -22.63 6.93 -6.88
C GLY A 176 -23.39 6.03 -7.85
N LYS A 177 -23.74 4.79 -7.46
CA LYS A 177 -24.62 3.90 -8.24
C LYS A 177 -26.12 4.17 -8.04
N GLY A 178 -26.49 5.18 -7.24
CA GLY A 178 -27.87 5.48 -6.84
C GLY A 178 -28.68 6.42 -7.75
N ALA A 179 -28.23 6.73 -8.96
CA ALA A 179 -28.96 7.63 -9.89
C ALA A 179 -29.09 7.06 -11.31
N GLN A 180 -29.56 5.82 -11.43
CA GLN A 180 -30.23 5.36 -12.65
C GLN A 180 -31.13 4.17 -12.29
N LYS A 181 -32.35 4.47 -11.83
CA LYS A 181 -33.48 3.56 -12.03
C LYS A 181 -34.00 3.82 -13.44
N VAL A 182 -33.86 2.83 -14.32
CA VAL A 182 -34.71 2.68 -15.50
C VAL A 182 -35.54 1.43 -15.27
#